data_AF-A0A972XW83-F1
#
_entry.id   AF-A0A972XW83-F1
#
_cell.length_a   1.000
_cell.length_b   1.000
_cell.length_c   1.000
_cell.angle_alpha   90.00
_cell.angle_beta   90.00
_cell.angle_gamma   90.00
#
_symmetry.space_group_name_H-M   'P 1'
#
loop_
_entity.id
_entity.type
_entity.pdbx_description
1 polymer ?
#
loop_
_entity_poly.entity_id
_entity_poly.type
_entity_poly.pdbx_seq_one_letter_code
_entity_poly.pdbx_strand_id
1 'polypeptide(L)'
;MDKSELLKNKEIKELFESRNPSQSEIDKNLSLLIDYSLNSEEYSDPKSYCTINPDSNFIVLNHDKRKPMTQLKNCQYEFNLKDKERNQHNYIWDDFQSDTYKKLVSEDLSGKGNKKLIAKELIERINSFNMGNEEKGMFIHGEPGVGKTFLTTVLSNYLSQKYEIAHVFFPKLVMGMKNFNPDKNKESVRDKFYQIANAKFLIIDDLGAENISKWSTSEILLNLLQMRQEDGKMTIITSNYNLYQLSAKYRVAIKDTIGSKRIIKRIEQIATEVEMN
;
A
#
# COMPACT_ATOMS: atom_id res chain seq x y z
N MET A 1 -15.28 38.95 -25.00
CA MET A 1 -16.29 38.30 -24.15
C MET A 1 -16.68 39.27 -23.05
N ASP A 2 -17.96 39.61 -22.97
CA ASP A 2 -18.52 40.47 -21.92
C ASP A 2 -18.85 39.63 -20.66
N LYS A 3 -18.95 40.25 -19.48
CA LYS A 3 -19.25 39.58 -18.19
C LYS A 3 -20.55 38.77 -18.24
N SER A 4 -21.51 39.23 -19.03
CA SER A 4 -22.78 38.55 -19.31
C SER A 4 -22.62 37.19 -20.00
N GLU A 5 -21.51 37.00 -20.70
CA GLU A 5 -21.21 35.80 -21.49
C GLU A 5 -20.56 34.69 -20.65
N LEU A 6 -19.73 35.07 -19.67
CA LEU A 6 -19.12 34.13 -18.71
C LEU A 6 -20.16 33.42 -17.84
N LEU A 7 -21.24 34.11 -17.47
CA LEU A 7 -22.31 33.57 -16.64
C LEU A 7 -23.19 32.54 -17.38
N LYS A 8 -22.98 32.35 -18.70
CA LYS A 8 -23.58 31.24 -19.45
C LYS A 8 -22.95 29.90 -19.07
N ASN A 9 -21.68 29.90 -18.64
CA ASN A 9 -21.04 28.71 -18.11
C ASN A 9 -21.54 28.43 -16.69
N LYS A 10 -22.12 27.24 -16.49
CA LYS A 10 -22.75 26.85 -15.23
C LYS A 10 -21.77 26.86 -14.05
N GLU A 11 -20.53 26.40 -14.26
CA GLU A 11 -19.53 26.28 -13.20
C GLU A 11 -18.97 27.65 -12.79
N ILE A 12 -18.77 28.56 -13.75
CA ILE A 12 -18.40 29.96 -13.45
C ILE A 12 -19.53 30.67 -12.70
N LYS A 13 -20.79 30.40 -13.06
CA LYS A 13 -21.94 30.94 -12.34
C LYS A 13 -21.96 30.45 -10.89
N GLU A 14 -21.80 29.15 -10.64
CA GLU A 14 -21.71 28.57 -9.29
C GLU A 14 -20.51 29.13 -8.49
N LEU A 15 -19.38 29.35 -9.17
CA LEU A 15 -18.20 30.00 -8.57
C LEU A 15 -18.52 31.43 -8.10
N PHE A 16 -19.22 32.21 -8.91
CA PHE A 16 -19.56 33.59 -8.57
C PHE A 16 -20.61 33.65 -7.46
N GLU A 17 -21.59 32.75 -7.47
CA GLU A 17 -22.60 32.64 -6.41
C GLU A 17 -21.97 32.27 -5.06
N SER A 18 -21.02 31.33 -5.05
CA SER A 18 -20.34 30.89 -3.83
C SER A 18 -19.31 31.89 -3.28
N ARG A 19 -18.55 32.54 -4.17
CA ARG A 19 -17.49 33.48 -3.76
C ARG A 19 -17.98 34.91 -3.57
N ASN A 20 -19.04 35.32 -4.28
CA ASN A 20 -19.45 36.71 -4.44
C ASN A 20 -18.25 37.65 -4.72
N PRO A 21 -17.53 37.45 -5.83
CA PRO A 21 -16.26 38.13 -6.09
C PRO A 21 -16.45 39.62 -6.42
N SER A 22 -15.48 40.45 -6.01
CA SER A 22 -15.47 41.87 -6.39
C SER A 22 -15.14 42.05 -7.88
N GLN A 23 -15.52 43.19 -8.47
CA GLN A 23 -15.19 43.46 -9.88
C GLN A 23 -13.68 43.41 -10.13
N SER A 24 -12.87 43.93 -9.21
CA SER A 24 -11.41 43.85 -9.30
C SER A 24 -10.88 42.41 -9.26
N GLU A 25 -11.53 41.51 -8.52
CA GLU A 25 -11.16 40.09 -8.48
C GLU A 25 -11.51 39.40 -9.80
N ILE A 26 -12.66 39.73 -10.38
CA ILE A 26 -13.07 39.22 -11.70
C ILE A 26 -12.10 39.69 -12.78
N ASP A 27 -11.78 41.00 -12.81
CA ASP A 27 -10.89 41.58 -13.83
C ASP A 27 -9.49 40.95 -13.78
N LYS A 28 -8.97 40.64 -12.58
CA LYS A 28 -7.69 39.94 -12.39
C LYS A 28 -7.67 38.52 -12.94
N ASN A 29 -8.82 37.85 -13.02
CA ASN A 29 -8.95 36.45 -13.45
C ASN A 29 -9.61 36.32 -14.83
N LEU A 30 -9.93 37.44 -15.49
CA LEU A 30 -10.78 37.48 -16.67
C LEU A 30 -10.26 36.60 -17.82
N SER A 31 -8.96 36.64 -18.09
CA SER A 31 -8.32 35.82 -19.14
C SER A 31 -8.52 34.32 -18.90
N LEU A 32 -8.27 33.86 -17.68
CA LEU A 32 -8.41 32.45 -17.29
C LEU A 32 -9.88 32.01 -17.23
N LEU A 33 -10.79 32.89 -16.83
CA LEU A 33 -12.23 32.61 -16.82
C LEU A 33 -12.79 32.48 -18.25
N ILE A 34 -12.29 33.30 -19.18
CA ILE A 34 -12.64 33.19 -20.61
C ILE A 34 -12.16 31.85 -21.16
N ASP A 35 -10.89 31.52 -20.93
CA ASP A 35 -10.30 30.24 -21.37
C ASP A 35 -11.06 29.04 -20.79
N TYR A 36 -11.34 29.06 -19.49
CA TYR A 36 -12.16 28.03 -18.85
C TYR A 36 -13.54 27.92 -19.48
N SER A 37 -14.20 29.05 -19.74
CA SER A 37 -15.54 29.04 -20.34
C SER A 37 -15.58 28.41 -21.73
N LEU A 38 -14.49 28.52 -22.50
CA LEU A 38 -14.38 27.93 -23.85
C LEU A 38 -14.06 26.44 -23.80
N ASN A 39 -13.26 26.01 -22.81
CA ASN A 39 -12.72 24.65 -22.69
C ASN A 39 -13.30 23.86 -21.51
N SER A 40 -14.44 24.28 -20.95
CA SER A 40 -14.97 23.73 -19.69
C SER A 40 -15.28 22.23 -19.73
N GLU A 41 -15.69 21.67 -20.87
CA GLU A 41 -15.92 20.22 -21.01
C GLU A 41 -14.62 19.43 -20.84
N GLU A 42 -13.49 19.98 -21.27
CA GLU A 42 -12.18 19.36 -21.12
C GLU A 42 -11.63 19.54 -19.69
N TYR A 43 -11.79 20.73 -19.12
CA TYR A 43 -11.27 21.04 -17.78
C TYR A 43 -12.12 20.49 -16.63
N SER A 44 -13.40 20.17 -16.87
CA SER A 44 -14.28 19.50 -15.89
C SER A 44 -13.90 18.03 -15.66
N ASP A 45 -13.20 17.38 -16.61
CA ASP A 45 -12.50 16.10 -16.41
C ASP A 45 -10.99 16.22 -16.66
N PRO A 46 -10.23 16.77 -15.70
CA PRO A 46 -8.78 16.94 -15.82
C PRO A 46 -8.03 15.64 -16.08
N LYS A 47 -8.60 14.49 -15.68
CA LYS A 47 -7.94 13.19 -15.84
C LYS A 47 -7.93 12.79 -17.31
N SER A 48 -9.08 12.87 -17.98
CA SER A 48 -9.18 12.59 -19.42
C SER A 48 -8.34 13.58 -20.22
N TYR A 49 -8.47 14.88 -19.93
CA TYR A 49 -7.73 15.94 -20.62
C TYR A 49 -6.22 15.76 -20.53
N CYS A 50 -5.67 15.58 -19.33
CA CYS A 50 -4.23 15.46 -19.14
C CYS A 50 -3.67 14.12 -19.65
N THR A 51 -4.48 13.05 -19.78
CA THR A 51 -4.04 11.79 -20.40
C THR A 51 -3.76 11.98 -21.89
N ILE A 52 -4.56 12.82 -22.55
CA ILE A 52 -4.41 13.14 -23.96
C ILE A 52 -3.34 14.22 -24.16
N ASN A 53 -3.20 15.13 -23.19
CA ASN A 53 -2.34 16.31 -23.26
C ASN A 53 -1.36 16.40 -22.06
N PRO A 54 -0.35 15.53 -21.98
CA PRO A 54 0.49 15.38 -20.79
C PRO A 54 1.34 16.61 -20.44
N ASP A 55 1.75 17.38 -21.44
CA ASP A 55 2.60 18.58 -21.27
C ASP A 55 1.81 19.90 -21.19
N SER A 56 0.47 19.82 -21.27
CA SER A 56 -0.41 20.99 -21.28
C SER A 56 -0.74 21.49 -19.88
N ASN A 57 -1.38 22.66 -19.82
CA ASN A 57 -1.97 23.19 -18.60
C ASN A 57 -3.50 23.10 -18.66
N PHE A 58 -4.13 23.01 -17.49
CA PHE A 58 -5.57 23.11 -17.31
C PHE A 58 -5.90 24.13 -16.23
N ILE A 59 -7.11 24.65 -16.25
CA ILE A 59 -7.55 25.69 -15.31
C ILE A 59 -8.46 25.06 -14.27
N VAL A 60 -8.26 25.45 -13.00
CA VAL A 60 -9.12 25.04 -11.88
C VAL A 60 -9.83 26.26 -11.32
N LEU A 61 -11.15 26.12 -11.12
CA LEU A 61 -11.98 27.08 -10.40
C LEU A 61 -12.00 26.73 -8.90
N ASN A 62 -11.67 27.69 -8.03
CA ASN A 62 -11.62 27.45 -6.59
C ASN A 62 -12.77 28.15 -5.86
N HIS A 63 -13.62 27.41 -5.16
CA HIS A 63 -14.71 28.01 -4.38
C HIS A 63 -14.27 28.61 -3.03
N ASP A 64 -13.10 28.24 -2.50
CA ASP A 64 -12.58 28.75 -1.22
C ASP A 64 -11.95 30.15 -1.37
N LYS A 65 -12.54 31.16 -0.73
CA LYS A 65 -12.08 32.57 -0.79
C LYS A 65 -10.64 32.79 -0.33
N ARG A 66 -10.05 31.85 0.42
CA ARG A 66 -8.63 31.90 0.84
C ARG A 66 -7.66 31.54 -0.27
N LYS A 67 -8.16 30.97 -1.38
CA LYS A 67 -7.37 30.60 -2.55
C LYS A 67 -7.66 31.53 -3.74
N PRO A 68 -6.71 31.67 -4.69
CA PRO A 68 -6.94 32.37 -5.95
C PRO A 68 -8.18 31.82 -6.67
N MET A 69 -9.01 32.70 -7.22
CA MET A 69 -10.28 32.33 -7.87
C MET A 69 -10.08 31.32 -9.00
N THR A 70 -9.11 31.57 -9.88
CA THR A 70 -8.65 30.61 -10.88
C THR A 70 -7.20 30.24 -10.61
N GLN A 71 -6.84 29.01 -10.96
CA GLN A 71 -5.46 28.53 -10.87
C GLN A 71 -5.10 27.76 -12.14
N LEU A 72 -4.00 28.15 -12.78
CA LEU A 72 -3.40 27.38 -13.86
C LEU A 72 -2.58 26.24 -13.26
N LYS A 73 -2.86 25.01 -13.67
CA LYS A 73 -2.14 23.81 -13.25
C LYS A 73 -1.53 23.11 -14.44
N ASN A 74 -0.32 22.61 -14.27
CA ASN A 74 0.37 21.83 -15.29
C ASN A 74 0.04 20.33 -15.15
N CYS A 75 -0.33 19.68 -16.25
CA CYS A 75 -0.71 18.28 -16.27
C CYS A 75 0.44 17.37 -15.80
N GLN A 76 1.66 17.60 -16.30
CA GLN A 76 2.85 16.87 -15.88
C GLN A 76 3.11 17.03 -14.38
N TYR A 77 2.97 18.24 -13.83
CA TYR A 77 3.14 18.49 -12.39
C TYR A 77 2.04 17.84 -11.54
N GLU A 78 0.78 17.88 -11.95
CA GLU A 78 -0.34 17.27 -11.21
C GLU A 78 -0.26 15.73 -11.24
N PHE A 79 0.16 15.15 -12.37
CA PHE A 79 0.50 13.72 -12.44
C PHE A 79 1.71 13.41 -11.58
N ASN A 80 2.77 14.21 -11.62
CA ASN A 80 3.95 14.04 -10.76
C ASN A 80 3.63 14.23 -9.27
N LEU A 81 2.61 15.00 -8.89
CA LEU A 81 2.12 15.12 -7.52
C LEU A 81 1.32 13.89 -7.08
N LYS A 82 0.44 13.36 -7.95
CA LYS A 82 -0.26 12.09 -7.69
C LYS A 82 0.68 10.89 -7.74
N ASP A 83 1.69 10.93 -8.59
CA ASP A 83 2.77 9.96 -8.62
C ASP A 83 3.72 10.17 -7.44
N LYS A 84 3.88 11.39 -6.90
CA LYS A 84 4.51 11.61 -5.58
C LYS A 84 3.67 11.09 -4.42
N GLU A 85 2.35 11.15 -4.47
CA GLU A 85 1.45 10.48 -3.50
C GLU A 85 1.49 8.96 -3.65
N ARG A 86 1.67 8.43 -4.87
CA ARG A 86 1.96 7.01 -5.13
C ARG A 86 3.37 6.62 -4.66
N ASN A 87 4.35 7.52 -4.80
CA ASN A 87 5.74 7.39 -4.34
C ASN A 87 5.94 7.78 -2.88
N GLN A 88 4.89 8.10 -2.11
CA GLN A 88 4.95 8.27 -0.65
C GLN A 88 4.96 6.92 0.08
N HIS A 89 4.79 5.81 -0.62
CA HIS A 89 4.81 4.48 -0.01
C HIS A 89 6.13 3.79 -0.38
N ASN A 90 7.03 3.67 0.59
CA ASN A 90 8.34 3.02 0.48
C ASN A 90 8.20 1.48 0.44
N TYR A 91 7.54 0.95 -0.58
CA TYR A 91 7.46 -0.50 -0.80
C TYR A 91 8.65 -0.99 -1.62
N ILE A 92 9.47 -1.84 -1.00
CA ILE A 92 10.43 -2.69 -1.71
C ILE A 92 9.68 -3.72 -2.55
N TRP A 93 8.59 -4.25 -1.99
CA TRP A 93 7.70 -5.19 -2.66
C TRP A 93 6.28 -5.05 -2.12
N ASP A 94 5.30 -5.03 -3.01
CA ASP A 94 3.88 -5.02 -2.67
C ASP A 94 3.12 -5.89 -3.67
N ASP A 95 2.56 -7.00 -3.20
CA ASP A 95 1.69 -7.87 -3.99
C ASP A 95 0.22 -7.39 -4.01
N PHE A 96 -0.15 -6.39 -3.22
CA PHE A 96 -1.52 -5.95 -2.95
C PHE A 96 -1.81 -4.53 -3.45
N GLN A 97 -1.17 -4.11 -4.56
CA GLN A 97 -1.14 -2.75 -5.16
C GLN A 97 -2.50 -2.13 -5.60
N SER A 98 -3.64 -2.67 -5.19
CA SER A 98 -4.95 -2.20 -5.63
C SER A 98 -5.38 -0.92 -4.90
N ASP A 99 -5.73 0.12 -5.68
CA ASP A 99 -6.31 1.38 -5.19
C ASP A 99 -7.58 1.18 -4.34
N THR A 100 -8.26 0.04 -4.50
CA THR A 100 -9.43 -0.35 -3.69
C THR A 100 -9.07 -0.53 -2.22
N TYR A 101 -7.90 -1.10 -1.92
CA TYR A 101 -7.46 -1.33 -0.53
C TYR A 101 -6.94 -0.06 0.14
N LYS A 102 -6.37 0.88 -0.63
CA LYS A 102 -5.92 2.19 -0.12
C LYS A 102 -7.09 3.04 0.39
N LYS A 103 -8.27 2.97 -0.26
CA LYS A 103 -9.50 3.64 0.21
C LYS A 103 -10.06 3.05 1.50
N LEU A 104 -9.85 1.75 1.74
CA LEU A 104 -10.33 1.07 2.94
C LEU A 104 -9.53 1.46 4.21
N VAL A 105 -8.27 1.90 4.05
CA VAL A 105 -7.41 2.39 5.15
C VAL A 105 -8.03 3.59 5.88
N SER A 106 -8.68 4.49 5.15
CA SER A 106 -9.29 5.69 5.74
C SER A 106 -10.60 5.42 6.47
N GLU A 107 -11.24 4.27 6.25
CA GLU A 107 -12.65 4.09 6.63
C GLU A 107 -12.91 3.07 7.74
N ASP A 108 -12.12 1.99 7.93
CA ASP A 108 -12.60 0.95 8.87
C ASP A 108 -11.56 0.05 9.58
N LEU A 109 -11.16 0.43 10.79
CA LEU A 109 -10.68 -0.47 11.85
C LEU A 109 -11.76 -0.74 12.93
N SER A 110 -13.03 -0.38 12.65
CA SER A 110 -14.16 -0.52 13.58
C SER A 110 -14.86 -1.88 13.53
N GLY A 111 -14.29 -2.85 12.79
CA GLY A 111 -14.83 -4.19 12.61
C GLY A 111 -15.09 -4.98 13.91
N LYS A 112 -16.00 -5.96 13.82
CA LYS A 112 -16.33 -6.95 14.86
C LYS A 112 -15.12 -7.84 15.20
N GLY A 113 -15.13 -8.47 16.37
CA GLY A 113 -14.10 -9.41 16.81
C GLY A 113 -12.90 -8.74 17.49
N ASN A 114 -11.77 -9.45 17.56
CA ASN A 114 -10.57 -8.96 18.26
C ASN A 114 -9.59 -8.18 17.36
N LYS A 115 -9.90 -7.98 16.08
CA LYS A 115 -9.07 -7.27 15.08
C LYS A 115 -8.52 -5.93 15.57
N LYS A 116 -9.33 -5.13 16.27
CA LYS A 116 -8.92 -3.83 16.81
C LYS A 116 -7.87 -3.96 17.92
N LEU A 117 -7.98 -4.98 18.78
CA LEU A 117 -7.01 -5.26 19.83
C LEU A 117 -5.68 -5.69 19.22
N ILE A 118 -5.72 -6.60 18.24
CA ILE A 118 -4.54 -7.06 17.49
C ILE A 118 -3.86 -5.87 16.79
N ALA A 119 -4.62 -5.01 16.12
CA ALA A 119 -4.10 -3.82 15.45
C ALA A 119 -3.40 -2.87 16.45
N LYS A 120 -4.00 -2.64 17.62
CA LYS A 120 -3.43 -1.80 18.67
C LYS A 120 -2.11 -2.38 19.18
N GLU A 121 -2.09 -3.67 19.52
CA GLU A 121 -0.89 -4.35 20.01
C GLU A 121 0.23 -4.37 18.95
N LEU A 122 -0.11 -4.56 17.66
CA LEU A 122 0.85 -4.44 16.55
C LEU A 122 1.50 -3.05 16.51
N ILE A 123 0.71 -1.99 16.60
CA ILE A 123 1.21 -0.61 16.58
C ILE A 123 2.11 -0.34 17.79
N GLU A 124 1.73 -0.82 18.98
CA GLU A 124 2.55 -0.69 20.19
C GLU A 124 3.90 -1.40 20.05
N ARG A 125 3.91 -2.64 19.56
CA ARG A 125 5.15 -3.40 19.27
C ARG A 125 6.03 -2.69 18.24
N ILE A 126 5.44 -2.16 17.16
CA ILE A 126 6.18 -1.43 16.13
C ILE A 126 6.80 -0.15 16.69
N ASN A 127 6.08 0.59 17.54
CA ASN A 127 6.59 1.79 18.18
C ASN A 127 7.75 1.44 19.13
N SER A 128 7.59 0.41 19.96
CA SER A 128 8.63 -0.11 20.86
C SER A 128 9.88 -0.57 20.08
N PHE A 129 9.69 -1.32 18.99
CA PHE A 129 10.76 -1.74 18.08
C PHE A 129 11.54 -0.55 17.50
N ASN A 130 10.81 0.49 17.05
CA ASN A 130 11.43 1.71 16.52
C ASN A 130 12.20 2.53 17.58
N MET A 131 11.92 2.33 18.86
CA MET A 131 12.69 2.91 19.97
C MET A 131 13.95 2.09 20.31
N GLY A 132 14.20 0.99 19.59
CA GLY A 132 15.37 0.13 19.78
C GLY A 132 15.15 -1.03 20.77
N ASN A 133 13.92 -1.26 21.22
CA ASN A 133 13.61 -2.42 22.06
C ASN A 133 13.54 -3.70 21.23
N GLU A 134 13.94 -4.82 21.85
CA GLU A 134 13.75 -6.14 21.26
C GLU A 134 12.27 -6.51 21.27
N GLU A 135 11.64 -6.45 20.10
CA GLU A 135 10.22 -6.76 19.92
C GLU A 135 10.04 -7.80 18.81
N LYS A 136 9.31 -8.86 19.12
CA LYS A 136 8.85 -9.83 18.12
C LYS A 136 7.68 -9.24 17.35
N GLY A 137 7.56 -9.63 16.08
CA GLY A 137 6.34 -9.41 15.32
C GLY A 137 5.21 -10.33 15.76
N MET A 138 4.22 -10.52 14.87
CA MET A 138 3.07 -11.37 15.15
C MET A 138 2.86 -12.42 14.07
N PHE A 139 2.49 -13.63 14.49
CA PHE A 139 1.93 -14.67 13.66
C PHE A 139 0.42 -14.69 13.89
N ILE A 140 -0.32 -14.08 12.97
CA ILE A 140 -1.76 -13.87 13.07
C ILE A 140 -2.46 -15.00 12.31
N HIS A 141 -3.13 -15.89 13.04
CA HIS A 141 -3.92 -16.97 12.42
C HIS A 141 -5.41 -16.79 12.65
N GLY A 142 -6.24 -17.49 11.88
CA GLY A 142 -7.69 -17.48 12.03
C GLY A 142 -8.38 -18.03 10.79
N GLU A 143 -9.70 -18.16 10.82
CA GLU A 143 -10.46 -18.67 9.68
C GLU A 143 -10.37 -17.77 8.43
N PRO A 144 -10.59 -18.29 7.21
CA PRO A 144 -10.70 -17.47 6.01
C PRO A 144 -11.79 -16.40 6.15
N GLY A 145 -11.53 -15.18 5.64
CA GLY A 145 -12.51 -14.09 5.65
C GLY A 145 -12.59 -13.24 6.92
N VAL A 146 -11.89 -13.59 8.01
CA VAL A 146 -11.86 -12.78 9.25
C VAL A 146 -11.08 -11.44 9.12
N GLY A 147 -10.48 -11.18 7.96
CA GLY A 147 -9.84 -9.90 7.66
C GLY A 147 -8.34 -9.80 7.99
N LYS A 148 -7.62 -10.92 8.07
CA LYS A 148 -6.16 -10.96 8.29
C LYS A 148 -5.40 -10.16 7.23
N THR A 149 -5.57 -10.49 5.94
CA THR A 149 -4.97 -9.78 4.81
C THR A 149 -5.38 -8.31 4.76
N PHE A 150 -6.61 -7.99 5.15
CA PHE A 150 -7.05 -6.60 5.26
C PHE A 150 -6.23 -5.86 6.32
N LEU A 151 -6.09 -6.43 7.53
CA LEU A 151 -5.35 -5.81 8.61
C LEU A 151 -3.89 -5.55 8.20
N THR A 152 -3.25 -6.56 7.61
CA THR A 152 -1.85 -6.44 7.17
C THR A 152 -1.68 -5.48 6.00
N THR A 153 -2.64 -5.38 5.08
CA THR A 153 -2.62 -4.38 3.99
C THR A 153 -2.78 -2.96 4.53
N VAL A 154 -3.68 -2.75 5.49
CA VAL A 154 -3.83 -1.44 6.15
C VAL A 154 -2.55 -1.06 6.88
N LEU A 155 -1.97 -2.00 7.61
CA LEU A 155 -0.72 -1.81 8.32
C LEU A 155 0.44 -1.52 7.36
N SER A 156 0.55 -2.24 6.25
CA SER A 156 1.60 -2.02 5.25
C SER A 156 1.49 -0.61 4.67
N ASN A 157 0.29 -0.16 4.34
CA ASN A 157 0.09 1.21 3.83
C ASN A 157 0.48 2.26 4.87
N TYR A 158 0.14 2.05 6.14
CA TYR A 158 0.57 2.95 7.22
C TYR A 158 2.11 2.99 7.38
N LEU A 159 2.78 1.83 7.35
CA LEU A 159 4.22 1.74 7.57
C LEU A 159 5.04 2.28 6.39
N SER A 160 4.59 2.01 5.17
CA SER A 160 5.29 2.44 3.95
C SER A 160 5.37 3.96 3.82
N GLN A 161 4.51 4.72 4.50
CA GLN A 161 4.62 6.19 4.57
C GLN A 161 5.93 6.69 5.21
N LYS A 162 6.58 5.86 6.04
CA LYS A 162 7.76 6.25 6.83
C LYS A 162 8.94 5.31 6.70
N TYR A 163 8.71 4.07 6.29
CA TYR A 163 9.70 3.00 6.35
C TYR A 163 9.69 2.19 5.07
N GLU A 164 10.88 1.73 4.67
CA GLU A 164 10.99 0.72 3.62
C GLU A 164 10.44 -0.62 4.10
N ILE A 165 9.40 -1.10 3.43
CA ILE A 165 8.71 -2.33 3.79
C ILE A 165 8.56 -3.28 2.60
N ALA A 166 8.35 -4.56 2.90
CA ALA A 166 7.92 -5.55 1.93
C ALA A 166 6.62 -6.21 2.42
N HIS A 167 5.61 -6.26 1.55
CA HIS A 167 4.36 -6.98 1.79
C HIS A 167 4.21 -8.06 0.71
N VAL A 168 4.51 -9.30 1.09
CA VAL A 168 4.57 -10.44 0.17
C VAL A 168 3.36 -11.34 0.36
N PHE A 169 2.72 -11.73 -0.73
CA PHE A 169 1.80 -12.86 -0.73
C PHE A 169 2.64 -14.14 -0.91
N PHE A 170 2.78 -14.93 0.15
CA PHE A 170 3.78 -16.01 0.18
C PHE A 170 3.64 -17.04 -0.97
N PRO A 171 2.43 -17.48 -1.37
CA PRO A 171 2.26 -18.36 -2.53
C PRO A 171 2.83 -17.78 -3.83
N LYS A 172 2.67 -16.47 -4.06
CA LYS A 172 3.18 -15.79 -5.25
C LYS A 172 4.68 -15.61 -5.19
N LEU A 173 5.26 -15.33 -4.01
CA LEU A 173 6.71 -15.31 -3.82
C LEU A 173 7.32 -16.66 -4.22
N VAL A 174 6.79 -17.78 -3.70
CA VAL A 174 7.28 -19.14 -4.03
C VAL A 174 7.19 -19.42 -5.53
N MET A 175 6.07 -19.05 -6.18
CA MET A 175 5.90 -19.24 -7.62
C MET A 175 6.89 -18.39 -8.43
N GLY A 176 7.09 -17.12 -8.05
CA GLY A 176 8.02 -16.21 -8.71
C GLY A 176 9.47 -16.69 -8.62
N MET A 177 9.87 -17.22 -7.45
CA MET A 177 11.20 -17.81 -7.25
C MET A 177 11.43 -19.05 -8.13
N LYS A 178 10.37 -19.83 -8.42
CA LYS A 178 10.47 -21.08 -9.18
C LYS A 178 10.65 -20.81 -10.68
N ASN A 179 10.03 -19.74 -11.17
CA ASN A 179 10.05 -19.33 -12.56
C ASN A 179 11.31 -18.50 -12.92
N PHE A 180 12.30 -18.43 -12.03
CA PHE A 180 13.55 -17.73 -12.30
C PHE A 180 14.34 -18.41 -13.43
N ASN A 181 14.54 -17.67 -14.52
CA ASN A 181 15.50 -17.98 -15.56
C ASN A 181 16.65 -16.96 -15.48
N PRO A 182 17.89 -17.39 -15.15
CA PRO A 182 19.05 -16.52 -15.03
C PRO A 182 19.34 -15.69 -16.29
N ASP A 183 19.00 -16.22 -17.46
CA ASP A 183 19.39 -15.64 -18.75
C ASP A 183 18.47 -14.50 -19.23
N LYS A 184 17.34 -14.25 -18.56
CA LYS A 184 16.29 -13.33 -19.06
C LYS A 184 16.04 -12.08 -18.23
N ASN A 185 16.53 -12.00 -16.99
CA ASN A 185 16.19 -10.91 -16.07
C ASN A 185 17.43 -10.09 -15.68
N LYS A 186 17.42 -8.78 -16.02
CA LYS A 186 18.51 -7.82 -15.71
C LYS A 186 18.72 -7.57 -14.21
N GLU A 187 17.69 -7.77 -13.40
CA GLU A 187 17.77 -7.81 -11.94
C GLU A 187 17.52 -9.25 -11.51
N SER A 188 18.46 -9.87 -10.79
CA SER A 188 18.32 -11.29 -10.48
C SER A 188 17.20 -11.49 -9.48
N VAL A 189 16.44 -12.58 -9.60
CA VAL A 189 15.39 -12.92 -8.60
C VAL A 189 16.00 -13.09 -7.20
N ARG A 190 17.29 -13.43 -7.13
CA ARG A 190 18.06 -13.40 -5.88
C ARG A 190 18.14 -12.01 -5.29
N ASP A 191 18.44 -10.98 -6.09
CA ASP A 191 18.52 -9.59 -5.61
C ASP A 191 17.19 -9.14 -5.01
N LYS A 192 16.07 -9.49 -5.67
CA LYS A 192 14.72 -9.20 -5.14
C LYS A 192 14.43 -9.93 -3.83
N PHE A 193 14.79 -11.22 -3.75
CA PHE A 193 14.67 -11.96 -2.49
C PHE A 193 15.48 -11.30 -1.37
N TYR A 194 16.73 -10.90 -1.65
CA TYR A 194 17.57 -10.20 -0.68
C TYR A 194 17.00 -8.85 -0.28
N GLN A 195 16.44 -8.07 -1.21
CA GLN A 195 15.77 -6.80 -0.89
C GLN A 195 14.55 -7.04 0.03
N ILE A 196 13.71 -8.03 -0.28
CA ILE A 196 12.56 -8.42 0.57
C ILE A 196 13.04 -8.85 1.97
N ALA A 197 14.05 -9.73 2.02
CA ALA A 197 14.62 -10.21 3.27
C ALA A 197 15.27 -9.09 4.10
N ASN A 198 15.74 -8.02 3.44
CA ASN A 198 16.38 -6.89 4.10
C ASN A 198 15.45 -5.75 4.49
N ALA A 199 14.20 -5.73 4.02
CA ALA A 199 13.21 -4.70 4.35
C ALA A 199 13.14 -4.45 5.86
N LYS A 200 12.95 -3.19 6.31
CA LYS A 200 12.85 -2.87 7.74
C LYS A 200 11.68 -3.61 8.39
N PHE A 201 10.54 -3.61 7.71
CA PHE A 201 9.38 -4.43 8.07
C PHE A 201 9.04 -5.38 6.92
N LEU A 202 8.84 -6.66 7.25
CA LEU A 202 8.33 -7.66 6.31
C LEU A 202 6.98 -8.17 6.79
N ILE A 203 6.02 -8.20 5.88
CA ILE A 203 4.74 -8.85 6.07
C ILE A 203 4.67 -10.04 5.10
N ILE A 204 4.54 -11.24 5.65
CA ILE A 204 4.33 -12.49 4.91
C ILE A 204 2.86 -12.86 5.02
N ASP A 205 2.09 -12.64 3.96
CA ASP A 205 0.66 -12.92 3.94
C ASP A 205 0.35 -14.34 3.43
N ASP A 206 -0.62 -14.99 4.09
CA ASP A 206 -1.20 -16.29 3.77
C ASP A 206 -0.20 -17.46 3.74
N LEU A 207 0.63 -17.55 4.79
CA LEU A 207 1.55 -18.67 4.98
C LEU A 207 0.79 -19.99 5.13
N GLY A 208 1.21 -21.01 4.41
CA GLY A 208 0.57 -22.33 4.35
C GLY A 208 -0.36 -22.51 3.15
N ALA A 209 -0.64 -21.46 2.36
CA ALA A 209 -1.40 -21.55 1.11
C ALA A 209 -0.52 -21.81 -0.13
N GLU A 210 0.82 -21.79 0.03
CA GLU A 210 1.76 -22.03 -1.06
C GLU A 210 1.76 -23.49 -1.55
N ASN A 211 2.40 -23.73 -2.70
CA ASN A 211 2.74 -25.09 -3.11
C ASN A 211 3.89 -25.63 -2.22
N ILE A 212 3.52 -26.28 -1.12
CA ILE A 212 4.45 -26.73 -0.09
C ILE A 212 5.34 -27.85 -0.64
N SER A 213 6.65 -27.59 -0.63
CA SER A 213 7.68 -28.53 -1.05
C SER A 213 8.93 -28.35 -0.18
N LYS A 214 9.87 -29.31 -0.24
CA LYS A 214 11.17 -29.14 0.43
C LYS A 214 11.90 -27.88 -0.05
N TRP A 215 11.74 -27.53 -1.32
CA TRP A 215 12.32 -26.33 -1.89
C TRP A 215 11.66 -25.05 -1.35
N SER A 216 10.33 -24.93 -1.37
CA SER A 216 9.66 -23.72 -0.85
C SER A 216 9.86 -23.53 0.67
N THR A 217 9.91 -24.63 1.42
CA THR A 217 10.08 -24.57 2.88
C THR A 217 11.54 -24.39 3.29
N SER A 218 12.49 -25.12 2.69
CA SER A 218 13.91 -25.05 3.09
C SER A 218 14.67 -23.93 2.40
N GLU A 219 14.49 -23.74 1.09
CA GLU A 219 15.31 -22.79 0.32
C GLU A 219 14.74 -21.37 0.34
N ILE A 220 13.44 -21.21 0.57
CA ILE A 220 12.80 -19.90 0.61
C ILE A 220 12.42 -19.53 2.04
N LEU A 221 11.48 -20.26 2.66
CA LEU A 221 10.94 -19.88 3.96
C LEU A 221 12.00 -19.88 5.07
N LEU A 222 12.74 -20.98 5.24
CA LEU A 222 13.76 -21.07 6.29
C LEU A 222 14.86 -20.02 6.11
N ASN A 223 15.35 -19.82 4.88
CA ASN A 223 16.37 -18.82 4.60
C ASN A 223 15.86 -17.41 4.90
N LEU A 224 14.63 -17.08 4.50
CA LEU A 224 14.00 -15.79 4.79
C LEU A 224 13.86 -15.56 6.30
N LEU A 225 13.32 -16.55 7.03
CA LEU A 225 13.17 -16.47 8.48
C LEU A 225 14.52 -16.34 9.19
N GLN A 226 15.54 -17.07 8.73
CA GLN A 226 16.88 -17.04 9.30
C GLN A 226 17.54 -15.66 9.15
N MET A 227 17.55 -15.11 7.94
CA MET A 227 18.11 -13.77 7.69
C MET A 227 17.45 -12.71 8.58
N ARG A 228 16.12 -12.77 8.72
CA ARG A 228 15.38 -11.79 9.51
C ARG A 228 15.60 -11.93 11.00
N GLN A 229 15.79 -13.16 11.47
CA GLN A 229 16.17 -13.40 12.86
C GLN A 229 17.59 -12.88 13.15
N GLU A 230 18.55 -13.17 12.27
CA GLU A 230 19.94 -12.74 12.42
C GLU A 230 20.07 -11.22 12.45
N ASP A 231 19.30 -10.52 11.62
CA ASP A 231 19.28 -9.06 11.56
C ASP A 231 18.33 -8.40 12.57
N GLY A 232 17.60 -9.19 13.38
CA GLY A 232 16.62 -8.67 14.34
C GLY A 232 15.49 -7.87 13.69
N LYS A 233 15.11 -8.15 12.45
CA LYS A 233 14.13 -7.37 11.70
C LYS A 233 12.70 -7.85 11.96
N MET A 234 11.82 -6.92 12.32
CA MET A 234 10.42 -7.22 12.62
C MET A 234 9.71 -7.86 11.41
N THR A 235 9.00 -8.95 11.68
CA THR A 235 8.32 -9.77 10.67
C THR A 235 6.92 -10.13 11.16
N ILE A 236 5.91 -9.79 10.35
CA ILE A 236 4.51 -10.09 10.61
C ILE A 236 4.09 -11.18 9.63
N ILE A 237 3.38 -12.18 10.10
CA ILE A 237 2.99 -13.35 9.31
C ILE A 237 1.50 -13.56 9.49
N THR A 238 0.76 -13.85 8.42
CA THR A 238 -0.63 -14.31 8.50
C THR A 238 -0.76 -15.75 8.04
N SER A 239 -1.73 -16.49 8.57
CA SER A 239 -2.03 -17.86 8.13
C SER A 239 -3.49 -18.23 8.38
N ASN A 240 -4.02 -19.16 7.59
CA ASN A 240 -5.28 -19.82 7.91
C ASN A 240 -5.11 -20.98 8.91
N TYR A 241 -3.87 -21.24 9.36
CA TYR A 241 -3.53 -22.33 10.27
C TYR A 241 -2.80 -21.77 11.49
N ASN A 242 -3.13 -22.26 12.69
CA ASN A 242 -2.27 -22.05 13.84
C ASN A 242 -0.92 -22.78 13.67
N LEU A 243 0.08 -22.50 14.51
CA LEU A 243 1.43 -23.07 14.38
C LEU A 243 1.44 -24.60 14.43
N TYR A 244 0.55 -25.20 15.24
CA TYR A 244 0.42 -26.65 15.31
C TYR A 244 -0.11 -27.25 14.00
N GLN A 245 -1.20 -26.70 13.47
CA GLN A 245 -1.81 -27.11 12.21
C GLN A 245 -0.84 -26.89 11.04
N LEU A 246 -0.14 -25.75 11.02
CA LEU A 246 0.88 -25.44 10.02
C LEU A 246 2.03 -26.44 10.07
N SER A 247 2.51 -26.80 11.27
CA SER A 247 3.53 -27.83 11.46
C SER A 247 3.10 -29.17 10.88
N ALA A 248 1.87 -29.60 11.18
CA ALA A 248 1.32 -30.86 10.69
C ALA A 248 1.19 -30.85 9.17
N LYS A 249 0.70 -29.74 8.59
CA LYS A 249 0.58 -29.56 7.14
C LYS A 249 1.94 -29.65 6.45
N TYR A 250 2.94 -28.93 6.97
CA TYR A 250 4.31 -28.98 6.45
C TYR A 250 4.89 -30.39 6.58
N ARG A 251 4.78 -31.03 7.75
CA ARG A 251 5.28 -32.39 7.99
C ARG A 251 4.78 -33.38 6.93
N VAL A 252 3.48 -33.35 6.62
CA VAL A 252 2.86 -34.24 5.62
C VAL A 252 3.39 -33.93 4.23
N ALA A 253 3.43 -32.64 3.85
CA ALA A 253 3.84 -32.24 2.50
C ALA A 253 5.32 -32.52 2.20
N ILE A 254 6.23 -32.23 3.14
CA ILE A 254 7.68 -32.39 2.92
C ILE A 254 8.24 -33.74 3.38
N LYS A 255 7.42 -34.56 4.06
CA LYS A 255 7.80 -35.86 4.65
C LYS A 255 9.02 -35.75 5.57
N ASP A 256 9.11 -34.67 6.33
CA ASP A 256 10.21 -34.41 7.27
C ASP A 256 9.65 -33.81 8.57
N THR A 257 9.76 -34.59 9.65
CA THR A 257 9.25 -34.22 10.97
C THR A 257 10.16 -33.23 11.68
N ILE A 258 11.47 -33.31 11.46
CA ILE A 258 12.43 -32.40 12.10
C ILE A 258 12.42 -31.07 11.35
N GLY A 259 12.41 -31.11 10.01
CA GLY A 259 12.29 -29.94 9.15
C GLY A 259 11.04 -29.12 9.45
N SER A 260 9.88 -29.76 9.60
CA SER A 260 8.63 -29.04 9.92
C SER A 260 8.69 -28.36 11.29
N LYS A 261 9.20 -29.05 12.32
CA LYS A 261 9.37 -28.47 13.66
C LYS A 261 10.35 -27.29 13.65
N ARG A 262 11.44 -27.39 12.89
CA ARG A 262 12.44 -26.33 12.76
C ARG A 262 11.84 -25.04 12.19
N ILE A 263 10.97 -25.15 11.17
CA ILE A 263 10.27 -23.98 10.61
C ILE A 263 9.44 -23.28 11.67
N ILE A 264 8.61 -24.03 12.40
CA ILE A 264 7.77 -23.46 13.47
C ILE A 264 8.62 -22.83 14.57
N LYS A 265 9.71 -23.48 14.98
CA LYS A 265 10.65 -22.90 15.96
C LYS A 265 11.26 -21.58 15.51
N ARG A 266 11.53 -21.39 14.21
CA ARG A 266 12.00 -20.10 13.68
C ARG A 266 10.89 -19.04 13.70
N ILE A 267 9.66 -19.42 13.39
CA ILE A 267 8.51 -18.50 13.48
C ILE A 267 8.31 -18.03 14.92
N GLU A 268 8.30 -18.94 15.90
CA GLU A 268 8.16 -18.62 17.34
C GLU A 268 9.29 -17.71 17.87
N GLN A 269 10.45 -17.73 17.24
CA GLN A 269 11.59 -16.88 17.62
C GLN A 269 11.41 -15.44 17.16
N ILE A 270 10.74 -15.19 16.04
CA ILE A 270 10.60 -13.83 15.47
C ILE A 270 9.19 -13.24 15.63
N ALA A 271 8.20 -14.08 15.93
CA ALA A 271 6.79 -13.70 15.98
C ALA A 271 6.04 -14.37 17.13
N THR A 272 5.11 -13.64 17.75
CA THR A 272 4.19 -14.15 18.77
C THR A 272 2.90 -14.62 18.11
N GLU A 273 2.42 -15.82 18.44
CA GLU A 273 1.17 -16.37 17.90
C GLU A 273 -0.06 -15.64 18.48
N VAL A 274 -0.97 -15.23 17.61
CA VAL A 274 -2.22 -14.53 17.96
C VAL A 274 -3.35 -15.04 17.06
N GLU A 275 -4.47 -15.41 17.66
CA GLU A 275 -5.68 -15.79 16.95
C GLU A 275 -6.54 -14.57 16.63
N MET A 276 -7.04 -14.47 15.40
CA MET A 276 -8.02 -13.47 14.95
C MET A 276 -9.37 -14.15 14.66
N ASN A 277 -10.43 -13.63 15.27
CA ASN A 277 -11.80 -14.11 15.14
C ASN A 277 -12.82 -12.99 14.90
#